data_AF-A0A494Y6Z4-F1
#
_entry.id   AF-A0A494Y6Z4-F1
#
_cell.length_a   1.000
_cell.length_b   1.000
_cell.length_c   1.000
_cell.angle_alpha   90.00
_cell.angle_beta   90.00
_cell.angle_gamma   90.00
#
_symmetry.space_group_name_H-M   'P 1'
#
loop_
_entity.id
_entity.type
_entity.pdbx_description
1 polymer ?
#
loop_
_entity_poly.entity_id
_entity_poly.type
_entity_poly.pdbx_seq_one_letter_code
_entity_poly.pdbx_strand_id
1 'polypeptide(L)'
;MTRYPQNAEPLVAMRQRGEKPESPVLVSLVGKLEFPNLTLIARPSQAYDWRPLVGLDVEVFASHAVPFGELLRALADIAAVVPASMVLTFPRQARVHCGDWTQVSDFRLFDWFPIGVDLVRYPGGGKLASLLWAELGKSLPIPYVAATHAFLAVAQEAQKCA
;
A
#
# COMPACT_ATOMS: atom_id res chain seq x y z
N MET A 1 -7.64 -9.71 -18.53
CA MET A 1 -6.18 -9.49 -18.46
C MET A 1 -5.93 -8.42 -17.43
N THR A 2 -5.18 -8.73 -16.37
CA THR A 2 -4.77 -7.73 -15.37
C THR A 2 -3.71 -6.81 -15.98
N ARG A 3 -3.86 -5.50 -15.76
CA ARG A 3 -2.98 -4.47 -16.34
C ARG A 3 -1.92 -4.07 -15.32
N TYR A 4 -0.65 -4.10 -15.70
CA TYR A 4 0.41 -3.54 -14.84
C TYR A 4 0.52 -2.00 -14.97
N PRO A 5 1.00 -1.32 -13.92
CA PRO A 5 1.44 0.07 -14.03
C PRO A 5 2.52 0.23 -15.09
N GLN A 6 2.74 1.46 -15.57
CA GLN A 6 3.85 1.71 -16.49
C GLN A 6 5.18 1.45 -15.78
N ASN A 7 6.17 0.96 -16.53
CA ASN A 7 7.50 0.62 -16.05
C ASN A 7 7.53 -0.54 -15.01
N ALA A 8 6.51 -1.40 -15.01
CA ALA A 8 6.48 -2.59 -14.15
C ALA A 8 7.35 -3.76 -14.67
N GLU A 9 7.70 -3.78 -15.95
CA GLU A 9 8.45 -4.89 -16.57
C GLU A 9 9.77 -5.23 -15.84
N PRO A 10 10.64 -4.26 -15.48
CA PRO A 10 11.86 -4.57 -14.74
C PRO A 10 11.58 -5.21 -13.38
N LEU A 11 10.55 -4.73 -12.68
CA LEU A 11 10.15 -5.28 -11.39
C LEU A 11 9.68 -6.72 -11.55
N VAL A 12 8.76 -6.97 -12.49
CA VAL A 12 8.23 -8.31 -12.76
C VAL A 12 9.36 -9.28 -13.08
N ALA A 13 10.31 -8.89 -13.93
CA ALA A 13 11.45 -9.72 -14.28
C ALA A 13 12.34 -10.04 -13.05
N MET A 14 12.60 -9.06 -12.17
CA MET A 14 13.32 -9.30 -10.92
C MET A 14 12.56 -10.28 -10.02
N ARG A 15 11.25 -10.10 -9.85
CA ARG A 15 10.43 -10.98 -9.00
C ARG A 15 10.43 -12.41 -9.52
N GLN A 16 10.40 -12.61 -10.84
CA GLN A 16 10.49 -13.94 -11.46
C GLN A 16 11.81 -14.65 -11.18
N ARG A 17 12.90 -13.91 -10.94
CA ARG A 17 14.21 -14.47 -10.54
C ARG A 17 14.37 -14.62 -9.03
N GLY A 18 13.34 -14.31 -8.24
CA GLY A 18 13.42 -14.31 -6.78
C GLY A 18 14.17 -13.11 -6.19
N GLU A 19 14.47 -12.10 -7.00
CA GLU A 19 15.19 -10.90 -6.60
C GLU A 19 14.22 -9.83 -6.05
N LYS A 20 14.78 -8.87 -5.30
CA LYS A 20 14.08 -7.66 -4.86
C LYS A 20 14.94 -6.43 -5.07
N PRO A 21 14.34 -5.25 -5.35
CA PRO A 21 15.09 -3.99 -5.37
C PRO A 21 15.80 -3.72 -4.03
N GLU A 22 16.96 -3.08 -4.09
CA GLU A 22 17.74 -2.67 -2.91
C GLU A 22 17.15 -1.45 -2.19
N SER A 23 16.37 -0.66 -2.92
CA SER A 23 15.69 0.54 -2.42
C SER A 23 14.17 0.39 -2.56
N PRO A 24 13.37 1.17 -1.82
CA PRO A 24 11.92 1.14 -1.95
C PRO A 24 11.47 1.34 -3.40
N VAL A 25 10.44 0.59 -3.80
CA VAL A 25 9.76 0.80 -5.08
C VAL A 25 8.89 2.04 -4.98
N LEU A 26 9.07 2.97 -5.91
CA LEU A 26 8.24 4.16 -5.96
C LEU A 26 6.98 3.88 -6.76
N VAL A 27 5.83 4.31 -6.25
CA VAL A 27 4.57 4.33 -7.01
C VAL A 27 4.18 5.78 -7.21
N SER A 28 4.27 6.28 -8.43
CA SER A 28 3.91 7.65 -8.73
C SER A 28 2.51 7.75 -9.32
N LEU A 29 1.65 8.48 -8.60
CA LEU A 29 0.32 8.90 -9.04
C LEU A 29 0.35 10.26 -9.76
N VAL A 30 1.53 10.87 -9.87
CA VAL A 30 1.75 12.24 -10.37
C VAL A 30 2.64 12.27 -11.62
N GLY A 31 2.95 11.12 -12.20
CA GLY A 31 3.77 11.00 -13.41
C GLY A 31 5.24 10.67 -13.11
N LYS A 32 6.16 11.13 -13.97
CA LYS A 32 7.58 10.81 -13.84
C LYS A 32 8.18 11.47 -12.60
N LEU A 33 8.98 10.71 -11.85
CA LEU A 33 9.77 11.21 -10.73
C LEU A 33 11.26 11.24 -11.12
N GLU A 34 12.02 12.16 -10.52
CA GLU A 34 13.46 12.31 -10.74
C GLU A 34 14.26 11.60 -9.64
N PHE A 35 13.94 10.32 -9.40
CA PHE A 35 14.65 9.45 -8.47
C PHE A 35 15.25 8.25 -9.21
N PRO A 36 16.39 7.71 -8.75
CA PRO A 36 17.01 6.54 -9.36
C PRO A 36 16.27 5.23 -9.06
N ASN A 37 15.37 5.23 -8.09
CA ASN A 37 14.57 4.07 -7.70
C ASN A 37 13.70 3.55 -8.85
N LEU A 38 13.44 2.25 -8.82
CA LEU A 38 12.41 1.66 -9.67
C LEU A 38 11.07 2.34 -9.38
N THR A 39 10.52 3.01 -10.40
CA THR A 39 9.30 3.82 -10.29
C THR A 39 8.22 3.26 -11.19
N LEU A 40 7.11 2.85 -10.58
CA LEU A 40 5.86 2.48 -11.24
C LEU A 40 5.01 3.74 -11.44
N ILE A 41 4.58 4.01 -12.67
CA ILE A 41 3.70 5.15 -12.95
C ILE A 41 2.28 4.66 -13.16
N ALA A 42 1.36 5.14 -12.34
CA ALA A 42 -0.03 4.72 -12.30
C ALA A 42 -0.98 5.91 -12.41
N ARG A 43 -2.12 5.70 -13.06
CA ARG A 43 -3.22 6.66 -13.04
C ARG A 43 -4.17 6.29 -11.89
N PRO A 44 -4.46 7.21 -10.95
CA PRO A 44 -5.31 6.90 -9.79
C PRO A 44 -6.71 6.35 -10.12
N SER A 45 -7.25 6.72 -11.29
CA SER A 45 -8.55 6.27 -11.79
C SER A 45 -8.53 4.87 -12.44
N GLN A 46 -7.39 4.18 -12.48
CA GLN A 46 -7.24 2.88 -13.12
C GLN A 46 -6.89 1.79 -12.10
N ALA A 47 -7.51 0.62 -12.26
CA ALA A 47 -7.13 -0.59 -11.54
C ALA A 47 -5.87 -1.21 -12.16
N TYR A 48 -4.93 -1.61 -11.31
CA TYR A 48 -3.69 -2.27 -11.70
C TYR A 48 -3.47 -3.55 -10.92
N ASP A 49 -2.60 -4.40 -11.47
CA ASP A 49 -2.08 -5.56 -10.78
C ASP A 49 -0.86 -5.18 -9.95
N TRP A 50 -1.06 -5.11 -8.63
CA TRP A 50 -0.02 -4.73 -7.68
C TRP A 50 0.77 -5.92 -7.14
N ARG A 51 0.44 -7.16 -7.52
CA ARG A 51 1.08 -8.37 -6.97
C ARG A 51 2.62 -8.35 -6.98
N PRO A 52 3.31 -7.74 -7.95
CA PRO A 52 4.77 -7.61 -7.90
C PRO A 52 5.32 -6.86 -6.66
N LEU A 53 4.50 -6.05 -5.99
CA LEU A 53 4.87 -5.30 -4.78
C LEU A 53 4.83 -6.12 -3.48
N VAL A 54 4.34 -7.36 -3.52
CA VAL A 54 4.24 -8.21 -2.31
C VAL A 54 5.58 -8.30 -1.57
N GLY A 55 5.55 -7.99 -0.27
CA GLY A 55 6.71 -8.01 0.60
C GLY A 55 7.84 -7.03 0.25
N LEU A 56 7.55 -5.97 -0.51
CA LEU A 56 8.51 -4.89 -0.81
C LEU A 56 8.20 -3.62 0.00
N ASP A 57 9.22 -2.82 0.25
CA ASP A 57 9.05 -1.45 0.74
C ASP A 57 8.54 -0.57 -0.40
N VAL A 58 7.44 0.15 -0.17
CA VAL A 58 6.76 0.97 -1.18
C VAL A 58 6.66 2.41 -0.71
N GLU A 59 6.99 3.36 -1.59
CA GLU A 59 6.72 4.78 -1.36
C GLU A 59 5.82 5.33 -2.47
N VAL A 60 4.59 5.70 -2.09
CA VAL A 60 3.56 6.23 -2.98
C VAL A 60 3.67 7.75 -3.03
N PHE A 61 3.89 8.30 -4.22
CA PHE A 61 3.93 9.73 -4.48
C PHE A 61 2.58 10.23 -5.01
N ALA A 62 2.01 11.21 -4.33
CA ALA A 62 0.75 11.85 -4.69
C ALA A 62 0.86 13.39 -4.66
N SER A 63 -0.15 14.06 -5.22
CA SER A 63 -0.29 15.51 -5.12
C SER A 63 -1.75 15.87 -4.88
N HIS A 64 -2.01 17.14 -4.58
CA HIS A 64 -3.36 17.68 -4.42
C HIS A 64 -4.23 17.56 -5.68
N ALA A 65 -3.65 17.29 -6.84
CA ALA A 65 -4.38 17.04 -8.08
C ALA A 65 -5.02 15.64 -8.11
N VAL A 66 -4.57 14.72 -7.25
CA VAL A 66 -5.17 13.39 -7.10
C VAL A 66 -6.38 13.50 -6.18
N PRO A 67 -7.61 13.18 -6.65
CA PRO A 67 -8.78 13.17 -5.78
C PRO A 67 -8.60 12.22 -4.60
N PHE A 68 -8.99 12.64 -3.39
CA PHE A 68 -8.72 11.87 -2.18
C PHE A 68 -9.31 10.46 -2.21
N GLY A 69 -10.51 10.27 -2.75
CA GLY A 69 -11.10 8.94 -2.90
C GLY A 69 -10.33 8.01 -3.86
N GLU A 70 -9.72 8.56 -4.91
CA GLU A 70 -8.87 7.78 -5.82
C GLU A 70 -7.54 7.42 -5.16
N LEU A 71 -6.97 8.33 -4.37
CA LEU A 71 -5.81 8.05 -3.53
C LEU A 71 -6.09 6.91 -2.54
N LEU A 72 -7.19 6.97 -1.79
CA LEU A 72 -7.55 5.93 -0.82
C LEU A 72 -7.71 4.57 -1.48
N ARG A 73 -8.35 4.52 -2.67
CA ARG A 73 -8.48 3.29 -3.45
C ARG A 73 -7.12 2.73 -3.87
N ALA A 74 -6.24 3.58 -4.41
CA ALA A 74 -4.90 3.14 -4.81
C ALA A 74 -4.10 2.59 -3.61
N LEU A 75 -4.16 3.26 -2.46
CA LEU A 75 -3.52 2.79 -1.23
C LEU A 75 -4.11 1.46 -0.75
N ALA A 76 -5.43 1.30 -0.79
CA ALA A 76 -6.10 0.05 -0.42
C ALA A 76 -5.72 -1.11 -1.37
N ASP A 77 -5.69 -0.87 -2.68
CA ASP A 77 -5.33 -1.86 -3.69
C ASP A 77 -3.86 -2.32 -3.53
N ILE A 78 -2.95 -1.38 -3.20
CA ILE A 78 -1.55 -1.70 -2.90
C ILE A 78 -1.46 -2.49 -1.58
N ALA A 79 -2.12 -2.03 -0.52
CA ALA A 79 -2.12 -2.74 0.76
C ALA A 79 -2.70 -4.16 0.68
N ALA A 80 -3.65 -4.40 -0.23
CA ALA A 80 -4.26 -5.72 -0.45
C ALA A 80 -3.27 -6.78 -0.92
N VAL A 81 -2.15 -6.39 -1.54
CA VAL A 81 -1.07 -7.31 -1.91
C VAL A 81 -0.01 -7.45 -0.83
N VAL A 82 -0.20 -6.81 0.34
CA VAL A 82 0.65 -6.90 1.53
C VAL A 82 2.12 -6.54 1.22
N PRO A 83 2.40 -5.26 0.90
CA PRO A 83 3.78 -4.77 0.83
C PRO A 83 4.43 -4.86 2.22
N ALA A 84 5.76 -4.88 2.28
CA ALA A 84 6.46 -4.92 3.56
C ALA A 84 6.23 -3.64 4.38
N SER A 85 6.29 -2.49 3.72
CA SER A 85 5.97 -1.19 4.29
C SER A 85 5.35 -0.30 3.22
N MET A 86 4.55 0.68 3.64
CA MET A 86 4.02 1.69 2.72
C MET A 86 4.15 3.09 3.30
N VAL A 87 4.82 3.97 2.55
CA VAL A 87 4.91 5.40 2.84
C VAL A 87 4.13 6.18 1.80
N LEU A 88 3.39 7.19 2.22
CA LEU A 88 2.70 8.15 1.35
C LEU A 88 3.41 9.50 1.42
N THR A 89 3.82 10.02 0.26
CA THR A 89 4.56 11.27 0.13
C THR A 89 3.83 12.24 -0.78
N PHE A 90 3.50 13.41 -0.23
CA PHE A 90 3.15 14.62 -0.95
C PHE A 90 4.38 15.52 -0.97
N PRO A 91 5.09 15.66 -2.11
CA PRO A 91 6.34 16.39 -2.17
C PRO A 91 6.25 17.77 -1.53
N ARG A 92 7.17 18.02 -0.58
CA ARG A 92 7.28 19.28 0.20
C ARG A 92 6.08 19.65 1.08
N GLN A 93 5.09 18.77 1.25
CA GLN A 93 3.89 19.07 2.03
C GLN A 93 3.70 18.11 3.20
N ALA A 94 3.64 16.80 2.92
CA ALA A 94 3.31 15.79 3.90
C ALA A 94 4.01 14.47 3.56
N ARG A 95 4.44 13.75 4.60
CA ARG A 95 4.94 12.39 4.48
C ARG A 95 4.37 11.57 5.62
N VAL A 96 3.81 10.42 5.30
CA VAL A 96 3.09 9.56 6.26
C VAL A 96 3.55 8.13 6.07
N HIS A 97 4.04 7.51 7.14
CA HIS A 97 4.15 6.06 7.21
C HIS A 97 2.74 5.50 7.36
N CYS A 98 2.25 4.75 6.38
CA CYS A 98 0.86 4.28 6.38
C CYS A 98 0.69 3.00 7.20
N GLY A 99 1.72 2.16 7.25
CA GLY A 99 1.66 0.85 7.89
C GLY A 99 2.71 -0.10 7.34
N ASP A 100 2.75 -1.29 7.95
CA ASP A 100 3.67 -2.38 7.63
C ASP A 100 2.91 -3.72 7.53
N TRP A 101 3.50 -4.72 6.89
CA TRP A 101 2.95 -6.06 6.98
C TRP A 101 3.14 -6.65 8.38
N THR A 102 2.20 -7.50 8.76
CA THR A 102 2.29 -8.32 9.96
C THR A 102 1.78 -9.73 9.68
N GLN A 103 2.16 -10.67 10.53
CA GLN A 103 1.68 -12.04 10.49
C GLN A 103 0.77 -12.30 11.70
N VAL A 104 -0.46 -12.74 11.43
CA VAL A 104 -1.42 -13.17 12.45
C VAL A 104 -1.76 -14.62 12.16
N SER A 105 -1.24 -15.54 12.97
CA SER A 105 -1.28 -16.98 12.72
C SER A 105 -0.69 -17.31 11.33
N ASP A 106 -1.52 -17.84 10.42
CA ASP A 106 -1.13 -18.23 9.06
C ASP A 106 -1.41 -17.15 8.02
N PHE A 107 -1.99 -16.01 8.43
CA PHE A 107 -2.37 -14.92 7.54
C PHE A 107 -1.35 -13.80 7.57
N ARG A 108 -0.90 -13.37 6.39
CA ARG A 108 -0.17 -12.11 6.22
C ARG A 108 -1.16 -11.02 5.87
N LEU A 109 -1.06 -9.91 6.58
CA LEU A 109 -1.93 -8.75 6.38
C LEU A 109 -1.13 -7.46 6.50
N PHE A 110 -1.65 -6.40 5.88
CA PHE A 110 -1.08 -5.07 5.99
C PHE A 110 -1.73 -4.33 7.17
N ASP A 111 -0.97 -4.09 8.24
CA ASP A 111 -1.45 -3.37 9.42
C ASP A 111 -1.35 -1.87 9.20
N TRP A 112 -2.49 -1.19 9.27
CA TRP A 112 -2.56 0.25 9.05
C TRP A 112 -2.33 1.01 10.34
N PHE A 113 -1.30 1.85 10.36
CA PHE A 113 -1.05 2.80 11.44
C PHE A 113 -0.47 4.11 10.89
N PRO A 114 -1.30 4.97 10.27
CA PRO A 114 -0.85 6.23 9.71
C PRO A 114 -0.14 7.13 10.73
N ILE A 115 1.15 7.42 10.51
CA ILE A 115 1.95 8.31 11.35
C ILE A 115 2.68 9.31 10.45
N GLY A 116 2.52 10.61 10.75
CA GLY A 116 3.30 11.65 10.08
C GLY A 116 4.79 11.51 10.39
N VAL A 117 5.64 11.49 9.37
CA VAL A 117 7.10 11.32 9.50
C VAL A 117 7.86 12.53 8.99
N ASP A 118 9.03 12.78 9.59
CA ASP A 118 9.89 13.94 9.27
C ASP A 118 9.09 15.26 9.26
N LEU A 119 8.39 15.53 10.37
CA LEU A 119 7.46 16.67 10.50
C LEU A 119 8.14 18.04 10.37
N VAL A 120 9.47 18.11 10.54
CA VAL A 120 10.26 19.32 10.28
C VAL A 120 10.28 19.63 8.78
N ARG A 121 10.51 18.62 7.93
CA ARG A 121 10.50 18.77 6.47
C ARG A 121 9.09 18.71 5.88
N TYR A 122 8.18 17.97 6.51
CA TYR A 122 6.83 17.68 6.04
C TYR A 122 5.78 18.02 7.10
N PRO A 123 5.53 19.32 7.36
CA PRO A 123 4.66 19.76 8.45
C PRO A 123 3.21 19.29 8.31
N GLY A 124 2.77 18.97 7.08
CA GLY A 124 1.43 18.44 6.82
C GLY A 124 1.24 16.97 7.20
N GLY A 125 2.30 16.25 7.58
CA GLY A 125 2.26 14.81 7.85
C GLY A 125 1.23 14.42 8.91
N GLY A 126 1.17 15.13 10.04
CA GLY A 126 0.22 14.82 11.12
C GLY A 126 -1.25 15.00 10.71
N LYS A 127 -1.55 16.04 9.93
CA LYS A 127 -2.92 16.27 9.42
C LYS A 127 -3.32 15.19 8.40
N LEU A 128 -2.41 14.84 7.48
CA LEU A 128 -2.68 13.79 6.50
C LEU A 128 -2.85 12.42 7.18
N ALA A 129 -2.02 12.08 8.16
CA ALA A 129 -2.17 10.86 8.94
C ALA A 129 -3.53 10.80 9.65
N SER A 130 -3.99 11.90 10.23
CA SER A 130 -5.31 11.99 10.87
C SER A 130 -6.46 11.75 9.88
N LEU A 131 -6.32 12.25 8.64
CA LEU A 131 -7.30 11.99 7.57
C LEU A 131 -7.32 10.51 7.16
N LEU A 132 -6.16 9.86 7.06
CA LEU A 132 -6.10 8.42 6.77
C LEU A 132 -6.71 7.60 7.91
N TRP A 133 -6.44 7.95 9.17
CA TRP A 133 -7.09 7.33 10.34
C TRP A 133 -8.62 7.41 10.26
N ALA A 134 -9.16 8.55 9.84
CA ALA A 134 -10.61 8.73 9.72
C ALA A 134 -11.26 7.86 8.63
N GLU A 135 -10.48 7.33 7.69
CA GLU A 135 -10.93 6.49 6.56
C GLU A 135 -10.74 4.99 6.79
N LEU A 136 -10.07 4.59 7.87
CA LEU A 136 -9.96 3.19 8.26
C LEU A 136 -11.33 2.60 8.61
N GLY A 137 -11.60 1.42 8.06
CA GLY A 137 -12.89 0.74 8.17
C GLY A 137 -13.98 1.29 7.23
N LYS A 138 -13.68 2.35 6.48
CA LYS A 138 -14.57 2.92 5.46
C LYS A 138 -14.02 2.64 4.07
N SER A 139 -13.01 3.41 3.68
CA SER A 139 -12.36 3.34 2.37
C SER A 139 -11.07 2.53 2.44
N LEU A 140 -10.38 2.56 3.58
CA LEU A 140 -9.22 1.73 3.85
C LEU A 140 -9.65 0.49 4.67
N PRO A 141 -9.24 -0.72 4.27
CA PRO A 141 -9.67 -1.93 4.95
C PRO A 141 -9.05 -2.03 6.35
N ILE A 142 -9.76 -2.65 7.28
CA ILE A 142 -9.20 -3.15 8.55
C ILE A 142 -9.03 -4.66 8.36
N PRO A 143 -7.85 -5.14 7.94
CA PRO A 143 -7.70 -6.52 7.52
C PRO A 143 -7.89 -7.53 8.66
N TYR A 144 -7.76 -7.10 9.92
CA TYR A 144 -8.12 -7.92 11.08
C TYR A 144 -9.58 -8.37 11.05
N VAL A 145 -10.53 -7.54 10.59
CA VAL A 145 -11.94 -7.93 10.51
C VAL A 145 -12.11 -9.11 9.55
N ALA A 146 -11.46 -9.05 8.39
CA ALA A 146 -11.49 -10.12 7.40
C ALA A 146 -10.79 -11.40 7.93
N ALA A 147 -9.63 -11.26 8.58
CA ALA A 147 -8.91 -12.37 9.18
C ALA A 147 -9.71 -13.04 10.31
N THR A 148 -10.37 -12.25 11.16
CA THR A 148 -11.25 -12.74 12.23
C THR A 148 -12.45 -13.46 11.65
N HIS A 149 -13.10 -12.93 10.62
CA HIS A 149 -14.22 -13.61 9.96
C HIS A 149 -13.78 -14.94 9.33
N ALA A 150 -12.63 -14.97 8.66
CA ALA A 150 -12.08 -16.20 8.07
C ALA A 150 -11.74 -17.24 9.15
N PHE A 151 -11.10 -16.82 10.25
CA PHE A 151 -10.81 -17.69 11.39
C PHE A 151 -12.08 -18.28 12.01
N LEU A 152 -13.11 -17.45 12.23
CA LEU A 152 -14.39 -17.90 12.77
C LEU A 152 -15.10 -18.89 11.84
N ALA A 153 -15.04 -18.68 10.53
CA ALA A 153 -15.62 -19.61 9.56
C ALA A 153 -14.94 -20.99 9.60
N VAL A 154 -13.59 -21.03 9.62
CA VAL A 154 -12.82 -22.28 9.73
C VAL A 154 -13.12 -23.00 11.05
N ALA A 155 -13.20 -22.27 12.16
CA ALA A 155 -13.53 -22.86 13.46
C ALA A 155 -14.95 -23.47 13.48
N GLN A 156 -15.93 -22.83 12.85
CA GLN A 156 -17.29 -23.34 12.73
C GLN A 156 -17.38 -24.59 11.85
N GLU A 157 -16.58 -24.69 10.78
CA GLU A 157 -16.53 -25.89 9.95
C GLU A 157 -15.88 -27.07 10.69
N ALA A 158 -14.78 -26.82 11.41
CA ALA A 158 -14.13 -27.85 12.22
C ALA A 158 -15.07 -28.44 13.28
N GLN A 159 -15.96 -27.62 13.86
CA GLN A 159 -16.94 -28.05 14.85
C GLN A 159 -18.13 -28.84 14.25
N LYS A 160 -18.37 -28.76 12.94
CA LYS A 160 -19.40 -29.55 12.23
C LYS A 160 -18.90 -30.92 11.78
N CYS A 161 -17.59 -31.10 11.68
CA CYS A 161 -16.94 -32.34 11.25
C CYS A 161 -16.44 -33.21 12.42
N ALA A 162 -16.60 -32.73 13.67
CA ALA A 162 -16.29 -33.44 14.91
C ALA A 162 -17.58 -34.02 15.53
#